data_AF-A0A2V9HK91-F1
#
_entry.id   AF-A0A2V9HK91-F1
#
_cell.length_a   1.000
_cell.length_b   1.000
_cell.length_c   1.000
_cell.angle_alpha   90.00
_cell.angle_beta   90.00
_cell.angle_gamma   90.00
#
_symmetry.space_group_name_H-M   'P 1'
#
loop_
_entity.id
_entity.type
_entity.pdbx_description
1 polymer ?
#
loop_
_entity_poly.entity_id
_entity_poly.type
_entity_poly.pdbx_seq_one_letter_code
_entity_poly.pdbx_strand_id
1 'polypeptide(L)'
;MIQVGQQQVNGGARSWEILAEPMTIHYAAVNKDGTWHEVGDRILPGKEPVCIFQKNLKRVRDRDWPAAGAISPKCCIRCNTSADAQESDLTGAI
;
A
#
# COMPACT_ATOMS: atom_id res chain seq x y z
N MET A 1 -2.46 0.04 19.18
CA MET A 1 -2.60 -0.65 17.88
C MET A 1 -3.01 0.41 16.89
N ILE A 2 -2.27 0.59 15.78
CA ILE A 2 -2.60 1.59 14.76
C ILE A 2 -3.41 0.88 13.68
N GLN A 3 -4.64 1.33 13.45
CA GLN A 3 -5.48 0.82 12.38
C GLN A 3 -5.53 1.84 11.24
N VAL A 4 -5.39 1.37 10.01
CA VAL A 4 -5.41 2.20 8.80
C VAL A 4 -6.59 1.77 7.93
N GLY A 5 -7.50 2.69 7.65
CA GLY A 5 -8.59 2.49 6.68
C GLY A 5 -8.32 3.35 5.46
N GLN A 6 -8.24 2.75 4.27
CA GLN A 6 -8.01 3.48 3.01
C GLN A 6 -9.26 3.47 2.13
N GLN A 7 -9.60 4.61 1.55
CA GLN A 7 -10.67 4.73 0.56
C GLN A 7 -10.21 5.50 -0.67
N GLN A 8 -10.40 4.88 -1.83
CA GLN A 8 -10.22 5.55 -3.11
C GLN A 8 -11.53 6.21 -3.51
N VAL A 9 -11.48 7.49 -3.89
CA VAL A 9 -12.60 8.21 -4.49
C VAL A 9 -12.28 8.46 -5.97
N ASN A 10 -13.32 8.53 -6.81
CA ASN A 10 -13.17 8.67 -8.26
C ASN A 10 -12.32 9.91 -8.61
N GLY A 11 -11.48 9.80 -9.66
CA GLY A 11 -10.74 10.95 -10.20
C GLY A 11 -9.39 11.29 -9.54
N GLY A 12 -8.73 10.33 -8.87
CA GLY A 12 -7.36 10.48 -8.36
C GLY A 12 -7.26 11.01 -6.92
N ALA A 13 -8.40 11.34 -6.31
CA ALA A 13 -8.48 11.65 -4.89
C ALA A 13 -8.47 10.37 -4.04
N ARG A 14 -7.89 10.46 -2.84
CA ARG A 14 -7.77 9.36 -1.87
C ARG A 14 -7.93 9.95 -0.48
N SER A 15 -8.62 9.25 0.40
CA SER A 15 -8.64 9.59 1.82
C SER A 15 -8.34 8.34 2.64
N TRP A 16 -7.69 8.56 3.79
CA TRP A 16 -7.48 7.49 4.75
C TRP A 16 -7.35 8.05 6.15
N GLU A 17 -7.62 7.20 7.12
CA GLU A 17 -7.51 7.54 8.53
C GLU A 17 -6.49 6.64 9.21
N ILE A 18 -5.74 7.24 10.12
CA ILE A 18 -4.90 6.54 11.07
C ILE A 18 -5.56 6.72 12.44
N LEU A 19 -6.13 5.64 12.96
CA LEU A 19 -6.70 5.61 14.30
C LEU A 19 -5.58 5.36 15.30
N ALA A 20 -5.31 6.37 16.14
CA ALA A 20 -4.26 6.36 17.14
C ALA A 20 -4.80 6.98 18.44
N GLU A 21 -5.64 6.23 19.17
CA GLU A 21 -6.31 6.69 20.39
C GLU A 21 -5.39 7.49 21.34
N PRO A 22 -5.81 8.68 21.81
CA PRO A 22 -7.15 9.28 21.70
C PRO A 22 -7.37 10.15 20.45
N MET A 23 -6.48 10.08 19.44
CA MET A 23 -6.52 10.94 18.26
C MET A 23 -6.77 10.17 16.97
N THR A 24 -7.33 10.85 15.98
CA THR A 24 -7.39 10.38 14.59
C THR A 24 -6.53 11.29 13.74
N ILE A 25 -5.80 10.73 12.78
CA ILE A 25 -5.16 11.52 11.74
C ILE A 25 -5.90 11.24 10.44
N HIS A 26 -6.55 12.26 9.89
CA HIS A 26 -7.24 12.19 8.61
C HIS A 26 -6.31 12.71 7.53
N TYR A 27 -6.10 11.91 6.48
CA TYR A 27 -5.35 12.29 5.31
C TYR A 27 -6.27 12.43 4.11
N ALA A 28 -6.03 13.50 3.34
CA ALA A 28 -6.61 13.69 2.02
C ALA A 28 -5.47 13.88 1.02
N ALA A 29 -5.48 13.09 -0.06
CA ALA A 29 -4.52 13.22 -1.14
C ALA A 29 -5.21 13.35 -2.50
N VAL A 30 -4.63 14.17 -3.37
CA VAL A 30 -4.99 14.28 -4.78
C VAL A 30 -3.75 13.95 -5.60
N ASN A 31 -3.87 12.91 -6.42
CA ASN A 31 -2.87 12.56 -7.41
C ASN A 31 -3.43 12.78 -8.81
N LYS A 32 -2.89 13.77 -9.52
CA LYS A 32 -3.33 14.15 -10.86
C LYS A 32 -2.14 14.69 -11.65
N ASP A 33 -2.03 14.28 -12.92
CA ASP A 33 -1.05 14.81 -13.88
C ASP A 33 0.40 14.77 -13.37
N GLY A 34 0.76 13.70 -12.65
CA GLY A 34 2.09 13.54 -12.08
C GLY A 34 2.37 14.43 -10.87
N THR A 35 1.37 15.13 -10.34
CA THR A 35 1.47 15.88 -9.08
C THR A 35 0.78 15.12 -7.95
N TRP A 36 1.35 15.22 -6.76
CA TRP A 36 0.80 14.65 -5.54
C TRP A 36 0.68 15.77 -4.50
N HIS A 37 -0.56 16.09 -4.15
CA HIS A 37 -0.88 16.94 -3.03
C HIS A 37 -1.48 16.10 -1.91
N GLU A 38 -0.95 16.19 -0.71
CA GLU A 38 -1.47 15.45 0.45
C GLU A 38 -1.40 16.32 1.70
N VAL A 39 -2.48 16.28 2.48
CA VAL A 39 -2.62 16.98 3.75
C VAL A 39 -3.01 15.94 4.80
N GLY A 40 -2.39 16.03 5.97
CA GLY A 40 -2.71 15.21 7.14
C GLY A 40 -3.07 16.10 8.33
N ASP A 41 -4.33 16.01 8.75
CA ASP A 41 -4.87 16.75 9.89
C ASP A 41 -4.97 15.83 11.10
N ARG A 42 -4.42 16.28 12.23
CA ARG A 42 -4.60 15.63 13.53
C ARG A 42 -5.86 16.15 14.20
N ILE A 43 -6.75 15.23 14.52
CA ILE A 43 -8.03 15.49 15.18
C ILE A 43 -7.98 14.93 16.59
N LEU A 44 -8.20 15.79 17.57
CA LEU A 44 -8.34 15.45 18.98
C LEU A 44 -9.76 15.81 19.45
N PRO A 45 -10.42 14.97 20.25
CA PRO A 45 -11.75 15.29 20.77
C PRO A 45 -11.79 16.65 21.48
N GLY A 46 -12.77 17.48 21.13
CA GLY A 46 -12.97 18.81 21.73
C GLY A 46 -11.92 19.86 21.34
N LYS A 47 -11.07 19.59 20.34
CA LYS A 47 -10.10 20.55 19.80
C LYS A 47 -10.31 20.72 18.30
N GLU A 48 -9.94 21.90 17.80
CA GLU A 48 -9.87 22.14 16.36
C GLU A 48 -8.83 21.22 15.71
N PRO A 49 -9.09 20.71 14.49
CA PRO A 49 -8.10 19.98 13.71
C PRO A 49 -6.83 20.81 13.49
N VAL A 50 -5.68 20.14 13.55
CA VAL A 50 -4.37 20.76 13.29
C VAL A 50 -3.69 20.06 12.13
N CYS A 51 -3.39 20.80 11.06
CA CYS A 51 -2.55 20.30 9.98
C CYS A 51 -1.15 20.01 10.51
N ILE A 52 -0.80 18.73 10.55
CA ILE A 52 0.51 18.25 11.02
C ILE A 52 1.41 17.80 9.87
N PHE A 53 0.83 17.60 8.69
CA PHE A 53 1.54 17.12 7.52
C PHE A 53 1.01 17.77 6.26
N GLN A 54 1.93 18.24 5.42
CA GLN A 54 1.62 18.64 4.06
C GLN A 54 2.72 18.18 3.13
N LYS A 55 2.32 17.66 1.96
CA LYS A 55 3.22 17.17 0.94
C LYS A 55 2.78 17.65 -0.43
N ASN A 56 3.73 18.21 -1.15
CA ASN A 56 3.58 18.70 -2.51
C ASN A 56 4.71 18.11 -3.36
N LEU A 57 4.43 17.03 -4.10
CA LEU A 57 5.43 16.42 -4.99
C LEU A 57 5.04 16.57 -6.45
N LYS A 58 6.07 16.63 -7.29
CA LYS A 58 5.95 16.50 -8.75
C LYS A 58 6.79 15.32 -9.23
N ARG A 59 6.20 14.47 -10.06
CA ARG A 59 6.90 13.41 -10.79
C ARG A 59 7.87 14.08 -11.75
N VAL A 60 9.15 13.85 -11.52
CA VAL A 60 10.22 14.42 -12.37
C VAL A 60 10.49 13.53 -13.58
N ARG A 61 10.47 12.21 -13.38
CA ARG A 61 10.67 11.20 -14.42
C ARG A 61 10.15 9.85 -13.96
N ASP A 62 9.92 8.98 -14.93
CA ASP A 62 9.75 7.56 -14.65
C ASP A 62 11.09 6.91 -14.30
N ARG A 63 11.04 5.94 -13.39
CA ARG A 63 12.19 5.12 -13.01
C ARG A 63 11.75 3.67 -12.94
N ASP A 64 12.66 2.79 -13.35
CA ASP A 64 12.45 1.33 -13.32
C ASP A 64 12.60 0.74 -11.89
N TRP A 65 12.90 1.57 -10.89
CA TRP A 65 12.83 1.21 -9.47
C TRP A 65 11.37 0.92 -9.07
N PRO A 66 11.09 -0.14 -8.28
CA PRO A 66 12.04 -0.92 -7.48
C PRO A 66 12.72 -2.08 -8.21
N ALA A 67 12.30 -2.44 -9.42
CA ALA A 67 12.84 -3.60 -10.14
C ALA A 67 14.29 -3.38 -10.65
N ALA A 68 14.65 -2.13 -10.96
CA ALA A 68 15.96 -1.76 -11.50
C ALA A 68 17.12 -2.25 -10.62
N GLY A 69 17.79 -3.33 -11.03
CA GLY A 69 18.91 -3.90 -10.31
C GLY A 69 18.54 -4.51 -8.95
N ALA A 70 17.26 -4.83 -8.72
CA ALA A 70 16.83 -5.51 -7.51
C ALA A 70 17.58 -6.85 -7.35
N ILE A 71 18.22 -7.03 -6.20
CA ILE A 71 18.80 -8.32 -5.84
C ILE A 71 17.67 -9.17 -5.28
N SER A 72 17.22 -10.15 -6.07
CA SER A 72 16.23 -11.12 -5.60
C SER A 72 16.74 -11.86 -4.36
N PRO A 73 15.85 -12.22 -3.41
CA PRO A 73 16.21 -13.13 -2.34
C PRO A 73 16.88 -14.36 -2.92
N LYS A 74 18.02 -14.76 -2.37
CA LYS A 74 18.63 -16.04 -2.73
C LYS A 74 17.61 -17.13 -2.36
N CYS A 75 17.15 -17.88 -3.36
CA CYS A 75 16.39 -19.09 -3.09
C CYS A 75 17.27 -20.01 -2.24
N CYS A 76 16.86 -20.30 -1.01
CA CYS A 76 17.42 -21.42 -0.29
C CYS A 76 17.01 -22.69 -1.06
N ILE A 77 18.00 -23.37 -1.66
CA ILE A 77 17.79 -24.65 -2.34
C ILE A 77 17.44 -25.69 -1.26
N ARG A 78 16.15 -25.74 -0.89
CA ARG A 78 15.51 -26.90 -0.25
C ARG A 78 13.99 -26.97 -0.48
N CYS A 79 13.48 -26.37 -1.56
CA CYS A 79 12.09 -26.56 -1.98
C CYS A 79 12.02 -26.63 -3.51
N ASN A 80 12.47 -27.74 -4.10
CA ASN A 80 12.03 -28.17 -5.43
C ASN A 80 12.24 -29.68 -5.57
N THR A 81 11.34 -30.45 -4.95
CA THR A 81 11.06 -31.83 -5.38
C THR A 81 9.58 -32.12 -5.09
N SER A 82 8.68 -31.54 -5.88
CA SER A 82 7.31 -32.06 -6.03
C SER A 82 6.57 -31.57 -7.27
N ALA A 83 7.22 -30.96 -8.26
CA ALA A 83 6.54 -30.40 -9.43
C ALA A 83 6.52 -31.33 -10.67
N ASP A 84 6.82 -32.63 -10.49
CA ASP A 84 6.70 -33.66 -11.55
C ASP A 84 5.98 -34.92 -11.03
N ALA A 85 4.90 -34.77 -10.26
CA ALA A 85 3.90 -35.83 -10.09
C ALA A 85 2.66 -35.41 -10.87
N GLN A 86 2.68 -35.77 -12.16
CA GLN A 86 1.62 -35.58 -13.12
C GLN A 86 0.33 -36.23 -12.61
N GLU A 87 -0.74 -35.45 -12.63
CA GLU A 87 -2.12 -35.89 -12.50
C GLU A 87 -2.44 -36.86 -13.64
N SER A 88 -2.31 -38.16 -13.37
CA SER A 88 -2.88 -39.21 -14.19
C SER A 88 -3.14 -40.43 -13.32
N ASP A 89 -4.38 -40.90 -13.41
CA ASP A 89 -4.88 -42.21 -12.98
C ASP A 89 -5.66 -42.25 -11.64
N LEU A 90 -6.87 -41.70 -11.68
CA LEU A 90 -8.00 -42.22 -10.89
C LEU A 90 -8.95 -42.96 -11.83
N THR A 91 -8.53 -44.16 -12.25
CA THR A 91 -9.46 -45.19 -12.70
C THR A 91 -9.32 -46.41 -11.80
N GLY A 92 -10.37 -46.67 -11.03
CA GLY A 92 -10.80 -48.05 -10.79
C GLY A 92 -10.19 -48.80 -9.60
N ALA A 93 -11.13 -49.13 -8.71
CA ALA A 93 -11.32 -50.43 -8.10
C ALA A 93 -10.73 -50.68 -6.70
N ILE A 94 -11.69 -51.09 -5.85
CA ILE A 94 -11.68 -51.87 -4.59
C ILE A 94 -11.05 -51.25 -3.34
#